data_AF-A0AAW2UYV0-F1
#
_entry.id   AF-A0AAW2UYV0-F1
#
_cell.length_a   1.000
_cell.length_b   1.000
_cell.length_c   1.000
_cell.angle_alpha   90.00
_cell.angle_beta   90.00
_cell.angle_gamma   90.00
#
_symmetry.space_group_name_H-M   'P 1'
#
loop_
_entity.id
_entity.type
_entity.pdbx_description
1 polymer ?
#
loop_
_entity_poly.entity_id
_entity_poly.type
_entity_poly.pdbx_seq_one_letter_code
_entity_poly.pdbx_strand_id
1 'polypeptide(L)'
;MGDFVKEILVKPIQYADEVVKLADGAISFRQDCLEVKTKSEKLVSLLRQAARASGDLYERPTRRIIDDTEQVLDKALTLVLKCRANGIARIFTIIPAGAFRKITQQLENSIGDVSWLLRVSTPADDRDDEYLGLPPIAANEPILCLIWEQIAILCSGTIEDRTDAAASLVSLARDNDRYGKLIIEEGGVGPLLKLAKEGRMEGQESAARAIGLLGRDRTASNRL
;
A
#
# COMPACT_ATOMS: atom_id res chain seq x y z
N MET A 1 -6.14 -9.07 -14.51
CA MET A 1 -5.42 -8.41 -13.39
C MET A 1 -6.38 -7.85 -12.36
N GLY A 2 -7.35 -6.99 -12.76
CA GLY A 2 -8.27 -6.35 -11.81
C GLY A 2 -9.18 -7.29 -11.00
N ASP A 3 -9.45 -8.51 -11.47
CA ASP A 3 -10.32 -9.46 -10.74
C ASP A 3 -9.70 -9.94 -9.41
N PHE A 4 -8.38 -10.15 -9.36
CA PHE A 4 -7.67 -10.48 -8.11
C PHE A 4 -7.73 -9.31 -7.12
N VAL A 5 -7.49 -8.09 -7.60
CA VAL A 5 -7.52 -6.88 -6.76
C VAL A 5 -8.92 -6.63 -6.20
N LYS A 6 -9.98 -6.88 -6.99
CA LYS A 6 -11.36 -6.83 -6.51
C LYS A 6 -11.61 -7.85 -5.41
N GLU A 7 -11.10 -9.07 -5.56
CA GLU A 7 -11.30 -10.15 -4.59
C GLU A 7 -10.67 -9.82 -3.23
N ILE A 8 -9.41 -9.36 -3.21
CA ILE A 8 -8.71 -9.02 -1.95
C ILE A 8 -9.33 -7.82 -1.23
N LEU A 9 -10.07 -6.96 -1.93
CA LEU A 9 -10.73 -5.79 -1.34
C LEU A 9 -12.06 -6.13 -0.65
N VAL A 10 -12.67 -7.29 -0.94
CA VAL A 10 -14.00 -7.64 -0.41
C VAL A 10 -14.02 -7.69 1.11
N LYS A 11 -13.09 -8.45 1.71
CA LYS A 11 -13.02 -8.63 3.17
C LYS A 11 -12.74 -7.35 3.95
N PRO A 12 -11.73 -6.53 3.61
CA PRO A 12 -11.49 -5.29 4.34
C PRO A 12 -12.66 -4.32 4.21
N ILE A 13 -13.36 -4.26 3.07
CA ILE A 13 -14.60 -3.46 2.96
C ILE A 13 -15.66 -3.97 3.94
N GLN A 14 -15.87 -5.29 4.01
CA GLN A 14 -16.82 -5.90 4.94
C GLN A 14 -16.48 -5.62 6.40
N TYR A 15 -15.22 -5.82 6.82
CA TYR A 15 -14.81 -5.53 8.19
C TYR A 15 -14.96 -4.05 8.53
N ALA A 16 -14.62 -3.13 7.62
CA ALA A 16 -14.80 -1.71 7.85
C ALA A 16 -16.27 -1.33 8.01
N ASP A 17 -17.17 -1.83 7.15
CA ASP A 17 -18.61 -1.62 7.27
C ASP A 17 -19.17 -2.19 8.60
N GLU A 18 -18.70 -3.36 9.02
CA GLU A 18 -19.09 -3.96 10.30
C GLU A 18 -18.61 -3.13 11.51
N VAL A 19 -17.36 -2.66 11.50
CA VAL A 19 -16.85 -1.76 12.55
C VAL A 19 -17.73 -0.53 12.66
N VAL A 20 -18.05 0.12 11.53
CA VAL A 20 -18.90 1.32 11.51
C VAL A 20 -20.28 1.04 12.09
N LYS A 21 -20.89 -0.07 11.69
CA LYS A 21 -22.23 -0.48 12.14
C LYS A 21 -22.27 -0.80 13.64
N LEU A 22 -21.23 -1.45 14.16
CA LEU A 22 -21.24 -1.98 15.53
C LEU A 22 -20.76 -0.96 16.57
N ALA A 23 -19.98 0.04 16.16
CA ALA A 23 -19.41 1.05 17.05
C ALA A 23 -20.46 1.88 17.82
N ASP A 24 -21.59 2.22 17.20
CA ASP A 24 -22.68 2.97 17.87
C ASP A 24 -23.35 2.17 18.99
N GLY A 25 -23.26 0.83 18.93
CA GLY A 25 -23.81 -0.08 19.92
C GLY A 25 -22.91 -0.30 21.15
N ALA A 26 -21.81 0.44 21.28
CA ALA A 26 -20.86 0.28 22.38
C ALA A 26 -21.43 0.69 23.75
N ILE A 27 -21.31 -0.21 24.72
CA ILE A 27 -21.78 0.01 26.10
C ILE A 27 -20.65 0.63 26.94
N SER A 28 -19.40 0.24 26.69
CA SER A 28 -18.18 0.79 27.30
C SER A 28 -17.28 1.45 26.26
N PHE A 29 -16.36 2.34 26.68
CA PHE A 29 -15.38 3.00 25.79
C PHE A 29 -16.04 3.70 24.57
N ARG A 30 -17.17 4.38 24.81
CA ARG A 30 -18.00 4.96 23.73
C ARG A 30 -17.24 5.96 22.87
N GLN A 31 -16.49 6.87 23.48
CA GLN A 31 -15.73 7.88 22.73
C GLN A 31 -14.63 7.23 21.87
N ASP A 32 -13.91 6.26 22.42
CA ASP A 32 -12.89 5.55 21.65
C ASP A 32 -13.51 4.75 20.50
N CYS A 33 -14.70 4.15 20.70
CA CYS A 33 -15.44 3.46 19.62
C CYS A 33 -15.90 4.44 18.53
N LEU A 34 -16.32 5.67 18.87
CA LEU A 34 -16.67 6.71 17.90
C LEU A 34 -15.46 7.18 17.09
N GLU A 35 -14.28 7.27 17.71
CA GLU A 35 -13.05 7.57 17.00
C GLU A 35 -12.69 6.46 16.00
N VAL A 36 -12.70 5.20 16.45
CA VAL A 36 -12.50 4.01 15.60
C VAL A 36 -13.51 3.97 14.45
N LYS A 37 -14.77 4.32 14.71
CA LYS A 37 -15.83 4.44 13.69
C LYS A 37 -15.46 5.45 12.61
N THR A 38 -15.10 6.67 13.01
CA THR A 38 -14.78 7.77 12.09
C THR A 38 -13.63 7.40 11.14
N LYS A 39 -12.58 6.76 11.67
CA LYS A 39 -11.46 6.28 10.85
C LYS A 39 -11.89 5.14 9.91
N SER A 40 -12.72 4.23 10.39
CA SER A 40 -13.26 3.12 9.58
C SER A 40 -14.17 3.63 8.46
N GLU A 41 -14.97 4.67 8.68
CA GLU A 41 -15.77 5.31 7.62
C GLU A 41 -14.90 5.88 6.49
N LYS A 42 -13.77 6.51 6.86
CA LYS A 42 -12.79 6.99 5.88
C LYS A 42 -12.18 5.83 5.09
N LEU A 43 -11.82 4.72 5.76
CA LEU A 43 -11.33 3.51 5.09
C LEU A 43 -12.38 2.89 4.17
N VAL A 44 -13.65 2.84 4.56
CA VAL A 44 -14.73 2.36 3.68
C VAL A 44 -14.75 3.15 2.37
N SER A 45 -14.66 4.49 2.45
CA SER A 45 -14.63 5.35 1.26
C SER A 45 -13.43 5.01 0.37
N LEU A 46 -12.22 4.97 0.94
CA LEU A 46 -10.97 4.71 0.22
C LEU A 46 -10.94 3.31 -0.39
N LEU A 47 -11.33 2.27 0.35
CA LEU A 47 -11.35 0.89 -0.13
C LEU A 47 -12.36 0.69 -1.28
N ARG A 48 -13.51 1.38 -1.22
CA ARG A 48 -14.48 1.37 -2.34
C ARG A 48 -13.95 2.12 -3.55
N GLN A 49 -13.20 3.21 -3.38
CA GLN A 49 -12.49 3.87 -4.48
C GLN A 49 -11.46 2.93 -5.11
N ALA A 50 -10.67 2.23 -4.29
CA ALA A 50 -9.70 1.25 -4.74
C ALA A 50 -10.36 0.10 -5.52
N ALA A 51 -11.54 -0.36 -5.09
CA ALA A 51 -12.28 -1.40 -5.79
C ALA A 51 -12.76 -0.95 -7.18
N ARG A 52 -13.16 0.32 -7.31
CA ARG A 52 -13.55 0.92 -8.60
C ARG A 52 -12.35 1.09 -9.53
N ALA A 53 -11.19 1.48 -8.99
CA ALA A 53 -9.94 1.65 -9.72
C ALA A 53 -9.10 0.37 -9.85
N SER A 54 -9.65 -0.79 -9.46
CA SER A 54 -8.91 -2.07 -9.34
C SER A 54 -8.19 -2.54 -10.60
N GLY A 55 -8.60 -2.08 -11.79
CA GLY A 55 -7.92 -2.38 -13.06
C GLY A 55 -6.57 -1.66 -13.22
N ASP A 56 -6.42 -0.51 -12.56
CA ASP A 56 -5.29 0.41 -12.71
C ASP A 56 -4.36 0.39 -11.49
N LEU A 57 -4.74 -0.33 -10.43
CA LEU A 57 -3.94 -0.42 -9.21
C LEU A 57 -2.64 -1.18 -9.42
N TYR A 58 -1.57 -0.64 -8.86
CA TYR A 58 -0.26 -1.28 -8.86
C TYR A 58 -0.27 -2.51 -7.94
N GLU A 59 -0.30 -3.70 -8.55
CA GLU A 59 -0.67 -4.97 -7.89
C GLU A 59 0.15 -5.30 -6.62
N ARG A 60 1.46 -5.06 -6.65
CA ARG A 60 2.39 -5.49 -5.58
C ARG A 60 2.20 -4.74 -4.27
N PRO A 61 2.25 -3.40 -4.22
CA PRO A 61 1.90 -2.67 -3.01
C PRO A 61 0.43 -2.82 -2.65
N THR A 62 -0.47 -2.96 -3.64
CA THR A 62 -1.90 -3.19 -3.37
C THR A 62 -2.09 -4.38 -2.45
N ARG A 63 -1.48 -5.52 -2.77
CA ARG A 63 -1.61 -6.71 -1.94
C ARG A 63 -1.17 -6.46 -0.49
N ARG A 64 0.02 -5.90 -0.28
CA ARG A 64 0.55 -5.66 1.07
C ARG A 64 -0.29 -4.68 1.87
N ILE A 65 -0.66 -3.56 1.25
CA ILE A 65 -1.44 -2.49 1.89
C ILE A 65 -2.83 -3.00 2.27
N ILE A 66 -3.48 -3.74 1.38
CA ILE A 66 -4.83 -4.26 1.59
C ILE A 66 -4.82 -5.39 2.64
N ASP A 67 -3.82 -6.29 2.61
CA ASP A 67 -3.67 -7.37 3.61
C ASP A 67 -3.42 -6.78 5.03
N ASP A 68 -2.57 -5.76 5.16
CA ASP A 68 -2.32 -5.09 6.44
C ASP A 68 -3.56 -4.32 6.93
N THR A 69 -4.27 -3.65 6.01
CA THR A 69 -5.52 -2.95 6.31
C THR A 69 -6.61 -3.92 6.79
N GLU A 70 -6.75 -5.09 6.15
CA GLU A 70 -7.66 -6.15 6.58
C GLU A 70 -7.36 -6.59 8.03
N GLN A 71 -6.09 -6.86 8.35
CA GLN A 71 -5.70 -7.28 9.69
C GLN A 71 -5.95 -6.19 10.76
N VAL A 72 -5.77 -4.91 10.41
CA VAL A 72 -6.06 -3.80 11.33
C VAL A 72 -7.56 -3.69 11.58
N LEU A 73 -8.38 -3.82 10.53
CA LEU A 73 -9.83 -3.77 10.63
C LEU A 73 -10.42 -4.95 11.42
N ASP A 74 -9.88 -6.16 11.24
CA ASP A 74 -10.27 -7.33 12.05
C ASP A 74 -9.98 -7.13 13.56
N LYS A 75 -8.81 -6.56 13.88
CA LYS A 75 -8.46 -6.20 15.27
C LYS A 75 -9.37 -5.10 15.82
N ALA A 76 -9.71 -4.10 14.99
CA ALA A 76 -10.65 -3.04 15.36
C ALA A 76 -12.06 -3.60 15.62
N LEU A 77 -12.54 -4.50 14.75
CA LEU A 77 -13.82 -5.19 14.88
C LEU A 77 -13.89 -5.98 16.17
N THR A 78 -12.85 -6.78 16.45
CA THR A 78 -12.73 -7.53 17.71
C THR A 78 -12.76 -6.62 18.93
N LEU A 79 -12.09 -5.46 18.89
CA LEU A 79 -12.08 -4.49 19.99
C LEU A 79 -13.46 -3.83 20.18
N VAL A 80 -14.14 -3.46 19.11
CA VAL A 80 -15.50 -2.88 19.15
C VAL A 80 -16.51 -3.91 19.68
N LEU A 81 -16.44 -5.18 19.25
CA LEU A 81 -17.30 -6.25 19.75
C LEU A 81 -17.17 -6.43 21.27
N LYS A 82 -15.94 -6.39 21.79
CA LYS A 82 -15.68 -6.43 23.24
C LYS A 82 -16.37 -5.28 23.99
N CYS A 83 -16.49 -4.10 23.39
CA CYS A 83 -17.14 -2.96 24.01
C CYS A 83 -18.68 -3.05 24.06
N ARG A 84 -19.25 -4.03 23.37
CA ARG A 84 -20.69 -4.35 23.42
C ARG A 84 -21.03 -5.46 24.41
N ALA A 85 -20.03 -6.09 25.04
CA ALA A 85 -20.25 -7.16 26.00
C ALA A 85 -21.12 -6.68 27.17
N ASN A 86 -22.17 -7.44 27.47
CA ASN A 86 -23.13 -7.17 28.55
C ASN A 86 -23.16 -8.32 29.57
N GLY A 87 -23.75 -8.07 30.73
CA GLY A 87 -23.91 -9.07 31.79
C GLY A 87 -22.61 -9.76 32.17
N ILE A 88 -22.63 -11.10 32.24
CA ILE A 88 -21.48 -11.94 32.62
C ILE A 88 -20.33 -11.81 31.60
N ALA A 89 -20.63 -11.68 30.30
CA ALA A 89 -19.60 -11.55 29.27
C ALA A 89 -18.72 -10.31 29.47
N ARG A 90 -19.26 -9.24 30.05
CA ARG A 90 -18.51 -8.03 30.38
C ARG A 90 -17.41 -8.29 31.43
N ILE A 91 -17.65 -9.18 32.37
CA ILE A 91 -16.71 -9.50 33.47
C ILE A 91 -15.50 -10.27 32.94
N PHE A 92 -15.69 -11.08 31.89
CA PHE A 92 -14.63 -11.84 31.23
C PHE A 92 -13.96 -11.08 30.08
N THR A 93 -14.40 -9.86 29.78
CA THR A 93 -13.85 -9.06 28.69
C THR A 93 -12.71 -8.19 29.18
N ILE A 94 -11.48 -8.52 28.79
CA ILE A 94 -10.29 -7.72 29.09
C ILE A 94 -9.93 -6.87 27.87
N ILE A 95 -9.87 -5.57 28.08
CA ILE A 95 -9.35 -4.59 27.12
C ILE A 95 -8.04 -4.03 27.70
N PRO A 96 -6.88 -4.34 27.11
CA PRO A 96 -5.60 -3.82 27.57
C PRO A 96 -5.56 -2.29 27.57
N ALA A 97 -4.85 -1.70 28.53
CA ALA A 97 -4.59 -0.26 28.55
C ALA A 97 -3.86 0.15 27.25
N GLY A 98 -4.40 1.16 26.57
CA GLY A 98 -3.84 1.65 25.30
C GLY A 98 -4.23 0.85 24.06
N ALA A 99 -5.09 -0.17 24.16
CA ALA A 99 -5.58 -0.93 23.00
C ALA A 99 -6.23 0.00 21.96
N PHE A 100 -7.08 0.94 22.40
CA PHE A 100 -7.70 1.93 21.53
C PHE A 100 -6.67 2.86 20.88
N ARG A 101 -5.76 3.45 21.66
CA ARG A 101 -4.68 4.29 21.11
C ARG A 101 -3.89 3.56 20.01
N LYS A 102 -3.57 2.29 20.23
CA LYS A 102 -2.86 1.47 19.25
C LYS A 102 -3.70 1.25 17.99
N ILE A 103 -4.96 0.84 18.14
CA ILE A 103 -5.86 0.58 17.01
C ILE A 103 -6.15 1.85 16.21
N THR A 104 -6.45 2.97 16.87
CA THR A 104 -6.65 4.26 16.21
C THR A 104 -5.43 4.67 15.40
N GLN A 105 -4.22 4.55 15.96
CA GLN A 105 -2.99 4.84 15.21
C GLN A 105 -2.80 3.90 14.01
N GLN A 106 -3.11 2.62 14.16
CA GLN A 106 -3.01 1.66 13.06
C GLN A 106 -4.02 1.95 11.95
N LEU A 107 -5.26 2.34 12.29
CA LEU A 107 -6.26 2.75 11.32
C LEU A 107 -5.84 4.03 10.58
N GLU A 108 -5.24 5.00 11.28
CA GLU A 108 -4.68 6.20 10.64
C GLU A 108 -3.55 5.85 9.66
N ASN A 109 -2.69 4.91 10.03
CA ASN A 109 -1.63 4.43 9.13
C ASN A 109 -2.23 3.76 7.89
N SER A 110 -3.22 2.87 8.06
CA SER A 110 -3.92 2.25 6.93
C SER A 110 -4.62 3.27 6.03
N ILE A 111 -5.17 4.35 6.60
CA ILE A 111 -5.73 5.46 5.82
C ILE A 111 -4.66 6.09 4.94
N GLY A 112 -3.48 6.38 5.52
CA GLY A 112 -2.33 6.91 4.78
C GLY A 112 -1.88 5.97 3.66
N ASP A 113 -1.77 4.67 3.95
CA ASP A 113 -1.32 3.65 2.99
C ASP A 113 -2.28 3.53 1.79
N VAL A 114 -3.59 3.40 2.04
CA VAL A 114 -4.60 3.28 0.97
C VAL A 114 -4.72 4.59 0.18
N SER A 115 -4.62 5.74 0.85
CA SER A 115 -4.64 7.05 0.16
C SER A 115 -3.43 7.19 -0.78
N TRP A 116 -2.24 6.82 -0.32
CA TRP A 116 -1.04 6.80 -1.15
C TRP A 116 -1.18 5.83 -2.34
N LEU A 117 -1.77 4.65 -2.13
CA LEU A 117 -1.98 3.66 -3.19
C LEU A 117 -2.89 4.19 -4.30
N LEU A 118 -3.99 4.86 -3.92
CA LEU A 118 -4.89 5.49 -4.88
C LEU A 118 -4.15 6.57 -5.68
N ARG A 119 -3.47 7.50 -5.00
CA ARG A 119 -2.68 8.57 -5.64
C ARG A 119 -1.66 8.02 -6.64
N VAL A 120 -0.88 7.03 -6.22
CA VAL A 120 0.21 6.50 -7.05
C VAL A 120 -0.32 5.74 -8.28
N SER A 121 -1.55 5.24 -8.21
CA SER A 121 -2.23 4.56 -9.31
C SER A 121 -2.99 5.52 -10.24
N THR A 122 -3.27 6.75 -9.81
CA THR A 122 -3.88 7.79 -10.65
C THR A 122 -2.87 8.32 -11.69
N PRO A 123 -3.26 8.55 -12.95
CA PRO A 123 -2.40 9.22 -13.94
C PRO A 123 -1.89 10.57 -13.45
N ALA A 124 -0.69 10.99 -13.88
CA ALA A 124 -0.03 12.20 -13.38
C ALA A 124 -0.89 13.47 -13.56
N ASP A 125 -1.63 13.58 -14.67
CA ASP A 125 -2.45 14.74 -15.01
C ASP A 125 -3.68 14.94 -14.08
N ASP A 126 -4.09 13.88 -13.37
CA ASP A 126 -5.30 13.84 -12.53
C ASP A 126 -4.98 13.73 -11.01
N ARG A 127 -3.73 13.94 -10.60
CA ARG A 127 -3.34 13.81 -9.17
C ARG A 127 -3.69 15.06 -8.38
N ASP A 128 -4.52 14.91 -7.34
CA ASP A 128 -4.67 15.92 -6.30
C ASP A 128 -3.40 15.96 -5.42
N ASP A 129 -2.69 17.10 -5.42
CA ASP A 129 -1.41 17.33 -4.75
C ASP A 129 -1.49 17.43 -3.20
N GLU A 130 -2.64 17.10 -2.60
CA GLU A 130 -2.95 17.38 -1.19
C GLU A 130 -2.18 16.49 -0.19
N TYR A 131 -1.49 15.43 -0.63
CA TYR A 131 -0.73 14.55 0.27
C TYR A 131 0.61 14.04 -0.31
N LEU A 132 1.72 14.60 0.17
CA LEU A 132 3.11 14.33 -0.24
C LEU A 132 3.89 13.45 0.76
N GLY A 133 3.21 12.52 1.45
CA GLY A 133 3.85 11.62 2.42
C GLY A 133 4.21 10.25 1.84
N LEU A 134 5.29 9.65 2.35
CA LEU A 134 5.54 8.21 2.18
C LEU A 134 4.37 7.42 2.81
N PRO A 135 3.95 6.28 2.23
CA PRO A 135 2.94 5.44 2.86
C PRO A 135 3.52 4.91 4.19
N PRO A 136 2.79 5.03 5.31
CA PRO A 136 3.23 4.54 6.63
C PRO A 136 3.84 3.12 6.63
N ILE A 137 3.36 2.20 5.80
CA ILE A 137 3.89 0.84 5.65
C ILE A 137 5.37 0.81 5.24
N ALA A 138 5.83 1.83 4.50
CA ALA A 138 7.20 1.96 4.04
C ALA A 138 8.04 2.92 4.88
N ALA A 139 7.52 3.43 6.01
CA ALA A 139 8.25 4.39 6.86
C ALA A 139 9.60 3.85 7.36
N ASN A 140 9.71 2.53 7.58
CA ASN A 140 10.94 1.87 8.00
C ASN A 140 11.82 1.42 6.83
N GLU A 141 11.29 1.40 5.61
CA GLU A 141 12.03 1.05 4.39
C GLU A 141 11.77 2.09 3.28
N PRO A 142 12.27 3.33 3.40
CA PRO A 142 11.98 4.40 2.44
C PRO A 142 12.36 4.05 0.99
N ILE A 143 13.38 3.21 0.80
CA ILE A 143 13.80 2.73 -0.51
C ILE A 143 12.71 1.87 -1.18
N LEU A 144 11.94 1.10 -0.41
CA LEU A 144 10.82 0.32 -0.97
C LEU A 144 9.74 1.24 -1.54
N CYS A 145 9.42 2.33 -0.82
CA CYS A 145 8.49 3.33 -1.35
C CYS A 145 9.01 3.98 -2.63
N LEU A 146 10.29 4.37 -2.65
CA LEU A 146 10.91 4.96 -3.84
C LEU A 146 10.82 3.99 -5.03
N ILE A 147 11.13 2.71 -4.82
CA ILE A 147 11.02 1.67 -5.86
C ILE A 147 9.58 1.58 -6.38
N TRP A 148 8.59 1.53 -5.50
CA TRP A 148 7.19 1.47 -5.93
C TRP A 148 6.77 2.70 -6.73
N GLU A 149 7.18 3.89 -6.31
CA GLU A 149 6.87 5.13 -6.99
C GLU A 149 7.51 5.17 -8.39
N GLN A 150 8.78 4.78 -8.53
CA GLN A 150 9.43 4.71 -9.83
C GLN A 150 8.75 3.68 -10.75
N ILE A 151 8.33 2.53 -10.22
CA ILE A 151 7.63 1.51 -11.04
C ILE A 151 6.24 2.01 -11.45
N ALA A 152 5.52 2.72 -10.59
CA ALA A 152 4.24 3.32 -10.96
C ALA A 152 4.41 4.38 -12.06
N ILE A 153 5.43 5.23 -11.97
CA ILE A 153 5.76 6.21 -13.02
C ILE A 153 6.10 5.50 -14.33
N LEU A 154 6.83 4.38 -14.30
CA LEU A 154 7.09 3.58 -15.51
C LEU A 154 5.80 3.08 -16.20
N CYS A 155 4.75 2.82 -15.43
CA CYS A 155 3.47 2.34 -15.94
C CYS A 155 2.58 3.45 -16.52
N SER A 156 2.46 4.59 -15.83
CA SER A 156 1.45 5.61 -16.10
C SER A 156 1.99 7.01 -16.42
N GLY A 157 3.27 7.27 -16.18
CA GLY A 157 3.88 8.59 -16.39
C GLY A 157 3.99 8.99 -17.86
N THR A 158 4.40 10.23 -18.11
CA THR A 158 4.73 10.70 -19.47
C THR A 158 6.00 10.00 -19.99
N ILE A 159 6.32 10.17 -21.27
CA ILE A 159 7.55 9.58 -21.83
C ILE A 159 8.80 10.09 -21.10
N GLU A 160 8.79 11.35 -20.67
CA GLU A 160 9.88 11.98 -19.93
C GLU A 160 9.97 11.40 -18.51
N ASP A 161 8.85 11.38 -17.77
CA ASP A 161 8.82 10.81 -16.41
C ASP A 161 9.27 9.35 -16.38
N ARG A 162 8.87 8.56 -17.38
CA ARG A 162 9.29 7.16 -17.50
C ARG A 162 10.80 7.03 -17.72
N THR A 163 11.39 7.96 -18.46
CA THR A 163 12.84 8.00 -18.71
C THR A 163 13.59 8.29 -17.41
N ASP A 164 13.13 9.29 -16.66
CA ASP A 164 13.70 9.66 -15.36
C ASP A 164 13.52 8.54 -14.32
N ALA A 165 12.37 7.87 -14.33
CA ALA A 165 12.12 6.75 -13.44
C ALA A 165 13.03 5.57 -13.74
N ALA A 166 13.26 5.25 -15.02
CA ALA A 166 14.22 4.23 -15.41
C ALA A 166 15.65 4.59 -14.97
N ALA A 167 16.07 5.85 -15.14
CA ALA A 167 17.38 6.32 -14.69
C ALA A 167 17.54 6.23 -13.16
N SER A 168 16.48 6.56 -12.42
CA SER A 168 16.45 6.41 -10.95
C SER A 168 16.59 4.94 -10.52
N LEU A 169 15.90 4.02 -11.19
CA LEU A 169 16.06 2.57 -10.95
C LEU A 169 17.46 2.06 -11.31
N VAL A 170 18.11 2.62 -12.34
CA VAL A 170 19.53 2.35 -12.64
C VAL A 170 20.42 2.72 -11.46
N SER A 171 20.24 3.92 -10.88
CA SER A 171 21.04 4.36 -9.73
C SER A 171 20.86 3.39 -8.55
N LEU A 172 19.62 3.08 -8.19
CA LEU A 172 19.32 2.16 -7.09
C LEU A 172 19.93 0.77 -7.30
N ALA A 173 19.76 0.19 -8.49
CA ALA A 173 20.30 -1.13 -8.81
C ALA A 173 21.83 -1.14 -8.85
N ARG A 174 22.47 -0.02 -9.19
CA ARG A 174 23.94 0.11 -9.20
C ARG A 174 24.51 0.21 -7.79
N ASP A 175 23.82 0.96 -6.92
CA ASP A 175 24.30 1.30 -5.59
C ASP A 175 24.25 0.12 -4.62
N ASN A 176 23.24 -0.76 -4.73
CA ASN A 176 23.09 -1.90 -3.83
C ASN A 176 22.35 -3.08 -4.49
N ASP A 177 22.94 -4.28 -4.42
CA ASP A 177 22.36 -5.52 -4.93
C ASP A 177 21.00 -5.84 -4.30
N ARG A 178 20.82 -5.49 -3.02
CA ARG A 178 19.54 -5.63 -2.32
C ARG A 178 18.44 -4.82 -3.03
N TYR A 179 18.75 -3.63 -3.52
CA TYR A 179 17.77 -2.79 -4.21
C TYR A 179 17.45 -3.35 -5.60
N GLY A 180 18.45 -3.87 -6.32
CA GLY A 180 18.21 -4.61 -7.56
C GLY A 180 17.24 -5.78 -7.34
N LYS A 181 17.46 -6.58 -6.29
CA LYS A 181 16.56 -7.68 -5.93
C LYS A 181 15.14 -7.19 -5.61
N LEU A 182 15.01 -6.11 -4.84
CA LEU A 182 13.71 -5.50 -4.54
C LEU A 182 12.99 -5.03 -5.81
N ILE A 183 13.68 -4.37 -6.74
CA ILE A 183 13.07 -3.93 -8.01
C ILE A 183 12.47 -5.11 -8.78
N ILE A 184 13.15 -6.26 -8.79
CA ILE A 184 12.66 -7.50 -9.41
C ILE A 184 11.44 -8.05 -8.65
N GLU A 185 11.55 -8.18 -7.33
CA GLU A 185 10.48 -8.72 -6.46
C GLU A 185 9.20 -7.87 -6.53
N GLU A 186 9.36 -6.55 -6.65
CA GLU A 186 8.26 -5.60 -6.83
C GLU A 186 7.75 -5.49 -8.28
N GLY A 187 8.32 -6.24 -9.23
CA GLY A 187 7.78 -6.34 -10.58
C GLY A 187 8.21 -5.23 -11.54
N GLY A 188 9.29 -4.51 -11.25
CA GLY A 188 9.80 -3.43 -12.10
C GLY A 188 10.30 -3.89 -13.48
N VAL A 189 10.62 -5.17 -13.65
CA VAL A 189 11.15 -5.71 -14.93
C VAL A 189 10.16 -5.57 -16.08
N GLY A 190 8.86 -5.80 -15.84
CA GLY A 190 7.84 -5.72 -16.89
C GLY A 190 7.72 -4.31 -17.49
N PRO A 191 7.50 -3.27 -16.66
CA PRO A 191 7.46 -1.87 -17.11
C PRO A 191 8.77 -1.42 -17.77
N LEU A 192 9.93 -1.85 -17.26
CA LEU A 192 11.23 -1.58 -17.90
C LEU A 192 11.32 -2.21 -19.30
N LEU A 193 10.88 -3.47 -19.47
CA LEU A 193 10.86 -4.12 -20.80
C LEU A 193 9.96 -3.39 -21.78
N LYS A 194 8.80 -2.91 -21.31
CA LYS A 194 7.89 -2.10 -22.13
C LYS A 194 8.56 -0.80 -22.57
N LEU A 195 9.20 -0.08 -21.65
CA LEU A 195 9.92 1.16 -21.97
C LEU A 195 11.11 0.90 -22.92
N ALA A 196 11.84 -0.20 -22.75
CA ALA A 196 12.93 -0.58 -23.66
C ALA A 196 12.44 -0.85 -25.09
N LYS A 197 11.18 -1.28 -25.27
CA LYS A 197 10.58 -1.55 -26.58
C LYS A 197 9.93 -0.32 -27.21
N GLU A 198 9.24 0.49 -26.41
CA GLU A 198 8.33 1.54 -26.88
C GLU A 198 8.80 2.97 -26.56
N GLY A 199 9.85 3.12 -25.74
CA GLY A 199 10.37 4.41 -25.31
C GLY A 199 11.12 5.16 -26.42
N ARG A 200 11.51 6.41 -26.11
CA ARG A 200 12.49 7.17 -26.90
C ARG A 200 13.90 6.70 -26.58
N MET A 201 14.88 7.07 -27.41
CA MET A 201 16.27 6.63 -27.32
C MET A 201 16.84 6.63 -25.87
N GLU A 202 16.69 7.74 -25.15
CA GLU A 202 17.18 7.87 -23.76
C GLU A 202 16.44 6.93 -22.79
N GLY A 203 15.10 6.87 -22.88
CA GLY A 203 14.29 5.95 -22.08
C GLY A 203 14.60 4.48 -22.38
N GLN A 204 14.83 4.13 -23.65
CA GLN A 204 15.23 2.79 -24.07
C GLN A 204 16.61 2.42 -23.50
N GLU A 205 17.57 3.34 -23.56
CA GLU A 205 18.91 3.13 -23.01
C GLU A 205 18.86 2.94 -21.50
N SER A 206 18.17 3.82 -20.77
CA SER A 206 18.00 3.73 -19.32
C SER A 206 17.31 2.43 -18.92
N ALA A 207 16.26 2.03 -19.64
CA ALA A 207 15.56 0.77 -19.38
C ALA A 207 16.45 -0.46 -19.63
N ALA A 208 17.14 -0.51 -20.76
CA ALA A 208 18.06 -1.60 -21.09
C ALA A 208 19.20 -1.71 -20.06
N ARG A 209 19.72 -0.56 -19.61
CA ARG A 209 20.74 -0.48 -18.57
C ARG A 209 20.22 -1.00 -17.22
N ALA A 210 19.02 -0.62 -16.82
CA ALA A 210 18.40 -1.12 -15.59
C ALA A 210 18.25 -2.65 -15.66
N ILE A 211 17.66 -3.18 -16.73
CA ILE A 211 17.48 -4.63 -16.93
C ILE A 211 18.83 -5.36 -16.89
N GLY A 212 19.86 -4.81 -17.54
CA GLY A 212 21.20 -5.37 -17.54
C GLY A 212 21.84 -5.41 -16.15
N LEU A 213 21.56 -4.43 -15.28
CA LEU A 213 22.01 -4.45 -13.88
C LEU A 213 21.23 -5.48 -13.04
N LEU A 214 19.91 -5.58 -13.24
CA LEU A 214 19.05 -6.53 -12.54
C LEU A 214 19.39 -8.00 -12.87
N GLY A 215 19.86 -8.27 -14.09
CA GLY A 215 20.26 -9.60 -14.54
C GLY A 215 21.67 -10.04 -14.11
N ARG A 216 22.46 -9.19 -13.46
CA ARG A 216 23.82 -9.55 -13.00
C ARG A 216 23.73 -10.42 -11.75
N ASP A 217 24.08 -11.69 -11.87
CA ASP A 217 24.33 -12.54 -10.70
C ASP A 217 25.70 -12.20 -10.08
N ARG A 218 25.70 -11.29 -9.10
CA ARG A 218 26.91 -10.91 -8.35
C ARG A 218 27.32 -11.96 -7.30
N THR A 219 26.53 -13.01 -7.05
CA THR A 219 26.90 -14.07 -6.11
C THR A 219 28.07 -14.93 -6.61
N ALA A 220 28.34 -14.91 -7.92
CA ALA A 220 29.52 -15.53 -8.52
C ALA A 220 30.83 -14.75 -8.31
N SER A 221 30.77 -13.42 -8.07
CA SER A 221 31.96 -12.58 -7.91
C SER A 221 32.58 -12.60 -6.51
N ASN A 222 31.89 -13.13 -5.50
CA ASN A 222 32.41 -13.31 -4.13
C ASN A 222 32.98 -14.72 -3.87
N ARG A 223 33.22 -15.52 -4.92
CA ARG A 223 33.83 -16.87 -4.83
C ARG A 223 35.19 -16.97 -5.55
N LEU A 224 35.92 -15.86 -5.66
CA LEU A 224 37.31 -15.83 -6.16
C LEU A 224 38.24 -15.27 -5.09
#